data_AF-A0A968A233-F1
#
_entry.id   AF-A0A968A233-F1
#
_cell.length_a   1.000
_cell.length_b   1.000
_cell.length_c   1.000
_cell.angle_alpha   90.00
_cell.angle_beta   90.00
_cell.angle_gamma   90.00
#
_symmetry.space_group_name_H-M   'P 1'
#
loop_
_entity.id
_entity.type
_entity.pdbx_description
1 polymer ?
#
loop_
_entity_poly.entity_id
_entity_poly.type
_entity_poly.pdbx_seq_one_letter_code
_entity_poly.pdbx_strand_id
1 'polypeptide(L)'
;MQRSAIPYMDSLLAIEDHLGLELVEIEDWNCCGATEYSSINRTASHALVGRNLALAEKMSNGANSLVAACSACYLNLSKTDHYMQEDDIFNHRINDALSSGDLQYDPGSLDIRHALDVFYNDIGIEKIKEQVVKPLKGLRLAAYYGCMVVRPDVQDKFHDPEYPTVLEELLEALGAEVVDFPMKTHCCSGHMTQISAETAYELIRRLIYGATRYDADMLVTLCPMCQLNIDAYQNETNRFFKTNYQVPILYFTQLIGLAFGIDPVKLGIGREFVDSRPALAKIGVEIEEELPIKKPKKKDGLPMPEMPAKNGRGD
;
A
#
# COMPACT_ATOMS: atom_id res chain seq x y z
N MET A 1 7.51 -5.04 5.26
CA MET A 1 7.50 -4.77 3.79
C MET A 1 8.91 -4.93 3.19
N GLN A 2 9.54 -6.10 3.36
CA GLN A 2 11.01 -6.22 3.28
C GLN A 2 11.60 -6.39 1.86
N ARG A 3 10.80 -6.27 0.79
CA ARG A 3 11.25 -6.45 -0.61
C ARG A 3 10.65 -5.41 -1.54
N SER A 4 9.65 -5.77 -2.33
CA SER A 4 9.13 -4.92 -3.42
C SER A 4 8.51 -3.60 -2.94
N ALA A 5 8.10 -3.53 -1.68
CA ALA A 5 7.50 -2.36 -1.05
C ALA A 5 8.42 -1.72 0.00
N ILE A 6 9.74 -1.97 -0.07
CA ILE A 6 10.70 -1.34 0.86
C ILE A 6 10.66 0.20 0.82
N PRO A 7 10.39 0.89 -0.31
CA PRO A 7 10.28 2.36 -0.29
C PRO A 7 9.19 2.85 0.65
N TYR A 8 8.11 2.08 0.81
CA TYR A 8 7.02 2.45 1.70
C TYR A 8 7.39 2.33 3.18
N MET A 9 8.20 1.32 3.52
CA MET A 9 8.76 1.19 4.87
C MET A 9 9.78 2.30 5.12
N ASP A 10 10.71 2.51 4.19
CA ASP A 10 11.75 3.55 4.30
C ASP A 10 11.10 4.92 4.55
N SER A 11 10.06 5.27 3.79
CA SER A 11 9.36 6.55 3.95
C SER A 11 8.47 6.62 5.18
N LEU A 12 7.87 5.51 5.63
CA LEU A 12 7.09 5.47 6.87
C LEU A 12 7.99 5.67 8.09
N LEU A 13 9.11 4.94 8.18
CA LEU A 13 10.05 5.07 9.29
C LEU A 13 10.73 6.45 9.30
N ALA A 14 11.03 7.03 8.13
CA ALA A 14 11.68 8.33 8.05
C ALA A 14 10.86 9.49 8.62
N ILE A 15 9.53 9.37 8.68
CA ILE A 15 8.63 10.42 9.18
C ILE A 15 8.21 10.24 10.63
N GLU A 16 8.60 9.14 11.30
CA GLU A 16 8.18 8.82 12.68
C GLU A 16 8.54 9.91 13.67
N ASP A 17 9.82 10.30 13.72
CA ASP A 17 10.34 11.31 14.65
C ASP A 17 9.65 12.67 14.46
N HIS A 18 9.33 13.03 13.21
CA HIS A 18 8.65 14.30 12.89
C HIS A 18 7.21 14.32 13.42
N LEU A 19 6.57 13.16 13.46
CA LEU A 19 5.19 13.03 13.88
C LEU A 19 5.05 12.62 15.36
N GLY A 20 6.16 12.27 16.02
CA GLY A 20 6.18 11.75 17.38
C GLY A 20 5.54 10.37 17.47
N LEU A 21 5.76 9.53 16.45
CA LEU A 21 5.33 8.14 16.43
C LEU A 21 6.46 7.23 16.89
N GLU A 22 6.12 6.15 17.58
CA GLU A 22 7.02 5.03 17.85
C GLU A 22 6.37 3.77 17.27
N LEU A 23 6.87 3.30 16.13
CA LEU A 23 6.39 2.05 15.53
C LEU A 23 7.33 0.90 15.91
N VAL A 24 6.76 -0.12 16.53
CA VAL A 24 7.46 -1.35 16.87
C VAL A 24 7.04 -2.43 15.87
N GLU A 25 7.98 -2.99 15.12
CA GLU A 25 7.69 -4.10 14.21
C GLU A 25 7.33 -5.36 15.03
N ILE A 26 6.23 -6.03 14.67
CA ILE A 26 5.85 -7.31 15.28
C ILE A 26 6.92 -8.33 14.97
N GLU A 27 7.51 -8.95 15.98
CA GLU A 27 8.51 -9.99 15.75
C GLU A 27 7.88 -11.23 15.11
N ASP A 28 8.54 -11.75 14.07
CA ASP A 28 8.14 -12.97 13.35
C ASP A 28 6.72 -12.92 12.77
N TRP A 29 6.26 -11.73 12.33
CA TRP A 29 4.99 -11.59 11.61
C TRP A 29 5.00 -12.36 10.27
N ASN A 30 3.84 -12.86 9.84
CA ASN A 30 3.66 -13.53 8.55
C ASN A 30 2.74 -12.76 7.60
N CYS A 31 2.80 -13.10 6.31
CA CYS A 31 1.90 -12.52 5.30
C CYS A 31 0.42 -12.70 5.69
N CYS A 32 -0.40 -11.68 5.48
CA CYS A 32 -1.85 -11.72 5.70
C CYS A 32 -2.62 -12.50 4.62
N GLY A 33 -1.95 -13.05 3.62
CA GLY A 33 -2.55 -13.82 2.53
C GLY A 33 -3.28 -12.99 1.46
N ALA A 34 -3.23 -11.66 1.54
CA ALA A 34 -3.90 -10.72 0.63
C ALA A 34 -5.36 -11.13 0.33
N THR A 35 -5.73 -11.41 -0.92
CA THR A 35 -7.11 -11.82 -1.28
C THR A 35 -7.24 -13.28 -1.65
N GLU A 36 -6.12 -13.94 -1.92
CA GLU A 36 -6.09 -15.24 -2.57
C GLU A 36 -6.43 -16.35 -1.58
N TYR A 37 -5.96 -16.25 -0.35
CA TYR A 37 -6.05 -17.38 0.56
C TYR A 37 -7.45 -17.55 1.17
N SER A 38 -8.16 -16.43 1.39
CA SER A 38 -9.52 -16.42 1.94
C SER A 38 -10.56 -17.03 1.00
N SER A 39 -10.33 -17.04 -0.31
CA SER A 39 -11.23 -17.67 -1.28
C SER A 39 -11.10 -19.20 -1.32
N ILE A 40 -9.98 -19.75 -0.82
CA ILE A 40 -9.69 -21.18 -0.83
C ILE A 40 -10.12 -21.82 0.49
N ASN A 41 -9.68 -21.28 1.62
CA ASN A 41 -10.00 -21.81 2.94
C ASN A 41 -10.09 -20.68 3.97
N ARG A 42 -11.32 -20.40 4.41
CA ARG A 42 -11.61 -19.34 5.38
C ARG A 42 -10.83 -19.53 6.68
N THR A 43 -10.94 -20.69 7.33
CA THR A 43 -10.31 -20.94 8.64
C THR A 43 -8.79 -20.81 8.56
N ALA A 44 -8.16 -21.46 7.58
CA ALA A 44 -6.71 -21.45 7.47
C ALA A 44 -6.16 -20.04 7.13
N SER A 45 -6.87 -19.29 6.30
CA SER A 45 -6.53 -17.90 5.98
C SER A 45 -6.58 -17.01 7.21
N HIS A 46 -7.68 -17.08 7.96
CA HIS A 46 -7.83 -16.28 9.17
C HIS A 46 -6.95 -16.77 10.32
N ALA A 47 -6.52 -18.03 10.36
CA ALA A 47 -5.54 -18.51 11.35
C ALA A 47 -4.16 -17.86 11.15
N LEU A 48 -3.71 -17.71 9.89
CA LEU A 48 -2.47 -16.99 9.59
C LEU A 48 -2.56 -15.51 9.98
N VAL A 49 -3.72 -14.88 9.79
CA VAL A 49 -3.91 -13.48 10.18
C VAL A 49 -4.03 -13.36 11.71
N GLY A 50 -4.76 -14.26 12.36
CA GLY A 50 -4.92 -14.33 13.80
C GLY A 50 -3.60 -14.55 14.53
N ARG A 51 -2.63 -15.22 13.90
CA ARG A 51 -1.28 -15.35 14.43
C ARG A 51 -0.61 -13.99 14.61
N ASN A 52 -0.74 -13.08 13.65
CA ASN A 52 -0.20 -11.74 13.78
C ASN A 52 -0.94 -10.92 14.85
N LEU A 53 -2.25 -11.12 15.00
CA LEU A 53 -3.04 -10.48 16.07
C LEU A 53 -2.58 -10.97 17.45
N ALA A 54 -2.42 -12.28 17.65
CA ALA A 54 -1.91 -12.87 18.88
C ALA A 54 -0.49 -12.38 19.23
N LEU A 55 0.39 -12.28 18.23
CA LEU A 55 1.75 -11.75 18.42
C LEU A 55 1.72 -10.27 18.80
N ALA A 56 0.91 -9.46 18.12
CA ALA A 56 0.74 -8.04 18.45
C ALA A 56 0.18 -7.85 19.87
N GLU A 57 -0.85 -8.62 20.25
CA GLU A 57 -1.43 -8.59 21.60
C GLU A 57 -0.39 -8.94 22.68
N LYS A 58 0.45 -9.95 22.41
CA LYS A 58 1.52 -10.36 23.33
C LYS A 58 2.62 -9.30 23.48
N MET A 59 2.92 -8.57 22.41
CA MET A 59 3.94 -7.52 22.37
C MET A 59 3.44 -6.15 22.85
N SER A 60 2.13 -5.97 22.95
CA SER A 60 1.45 -4.69 23.13
C SER A 60 1.98 -3.88 24.31
N ASN A 61 2.42 -4.54 25.39
CA ASN A 61 2.96 -3.89 26.61
C ASN A 61 2.06 -2.75 27.15
N GLY A 62 0.75 -2.81 26.90
CA GLY A 62 -0.23 -1.79 27.29
C GLY A 62 -0.64 -0.82 26.17
N ALA A 63 0.03 -0.85 25.01
CA ALA A 63 -0.43 -0.19 23.79
C ALA A 63 -1.38 -1.13 23.05
N ASN A 64 -2.65 -0.77 22.92
CA ASN A 64 -3.64 -1.59 22.23
C ASN A 64 -3.74 -1.31 20.72
N SER A 65 -2.91 -0.42 20.16
CA SER A 65 -3.03 -0.05 18.74
C SER A 65 -2.16 -0.95 17.85
N LEU A 66 -2.77 -1.52 16.81
CA LEU A 66 -2.07 -2.25 15.75
C LEU A 66 -2.20 -1.49 14.43
N VAL A 67 -1.10 -0.94 13.93
CA VAL A 67 -1.08 -0.15 12.69
C VAL A 67 -0.59 -0.97 11.51
N ALA A 68 -1.40 -1.02 10.45
CA ALA A 68 -1.00 -1.59 9.16
C ALA A 68 -0.98 -0.49 8.08
N ALA A 69 0.19 -0.26 7.46
CA ALA A 69 0.26 0.69 6.35
C ALA A 69 -0.23 0.11 5.02
N CYS A 70 -0.31 -1.22 4.88
CA CYS A 70 -0.85 -1.87 3.70
C CYS A 70 -2.36 -2.07 3.85
N SER A 71 -3.14 -1.61 2.87
CA SER A 71 -4.61 -1.72 2.90
C SER A 71 -5.13 -3.17 2.97
N ALA A 72 -4.44 -4.13 2.34
CA ALA A 72 -4.82 -5.54 2.43
C ALA A 72 -4.50 -6.14 3.81
N CYS A 73 -3.38 -5.75 4.42
CA CYS A 73 -3.02 -6.16 5.77
C CYS A 73 -4.04 -5.62 6.78
N TYR A 74 -4.33 -4.31 6.71
CA TYR A 74 -5.36 -3.67 7.53
C TYR A 74 -6.69 -4.43 7.43
N LEU A 75 -7.21 -4.56 6.20
CA LEU A 75 -8.53 -5.17 6.01
C LEU A 75 -8.59 -6.61 6.54
N ASN A 76 -7.56 -7.42 6.30
CA ASN A 76 -7.57 -8.81 6.75
C ASN A 76 -7.45 -8.91 8.28
N LEU A 77 -6.62 -8.07 8.91
CA LEU A 77 -6.52 -7.99 10.36
C LEU A 77 -7.88 -7.61 10.96
N SER A 78 -8.47 -6.50 10.50
CA SER A 78 -9.77 -6.01 10.99
C SER A 78 -10.91 -7.02 10.77
N LYS A 79 -10.95 -7.69 9.61
CA LYS A 79 -11.96 -8.75 9.35
C LYS A 79 -11.77 -9.96 10.25
N THR A 80 -10.53 -10.38 10.48
CA THR A 80 -10.25 -11.56 11.31
C THR A 80 -10.71 -11.31 12.73
N ASP A 81 -10.31 -10.17 13.28
CA ASP A 81 -10.74 -9.73 14.61
C ASP A 81 -12.27 -9.63 14.70
N HIS A 82 -12.90 -8.89 13.79
CA HIS A 82 -14.36 -8.74 13.74
C HIS A 82 -15.10 -10.08 13.65
N TYR A 83 -14.70 -10.99 12.77
CA TYR A 83 -15.34 -12.31 12.65
C TYR A 83 -15.15 -13.18 13.89
N MET A 84 -14.04 -13.03 14.63
CA MET A 84 -13.85 -13.73 15.90
C MET A 84 -14.71 -13.11 17.02
N GLN A 85 -15.02 -11.81 16.96
CA GLN A 85 -15.97 -11.19 17.90
C GLN A 85 -17.43 -11.60 17.63
N GLU A 86 -17.82 -11.81 16.36
CA GLU A 86 -19.20 -12.11 15.99
C GLU A 86 -19.57 -13.61 16.06
N ASP A 87 -18.62 -14.52 15.89
CA ASP A 87 -18.87 -15.96 15.79
C ASP A 87 -17.96 -16.75 16.75
N ASP A 88 -18.52 -17.18 17.89
CA ASP A 88 -17.83 -17.97 18.91
C ASP A 88 -17.23 -19.29 18.37
N ILE A 89 -17.91 -19.94 17.40
CA ILE A 89 -17.42 -21.19 16.80
C ILE A 89 -16.20 -20.88 15.93
N PHE A 90 -16.26 -19.77 15.18
CA PHE A 90 -15.14 -19.31 14.39
C PHE A 90 -13.96 -18.92 15.28
N ASN A 91 -14.20 -18.15 16.34
CA ASN A 91 -13.22 -17.80 17.36
C ASN A 91 -12.51 -19.03 17.93
N HIS A 92 -13.28 -20.03 18.38
CA HIS A 92 -12.71 -21.26 18.91
C HIS A 92 -11.86 -22.01 17.87
N ARG A 93 -12.28 -22.06 16.60
CA ARG A 93 -11.50 -22.72 15.53
C ARG A 93 -10.18 -22.00 15.25
N ILE A 94 -10.19 -20.68 15.25
CA ILE A 94 -8.96 -19.90 15.07
C ILE A 94 -8.03 -20.11 16.26
N ASN A 95 -8.52 -19.98 17.49
CA ASN A 95 -7.72 -20.19 18.68
C ASN A 95 -7.21 -21.63 18.83
N ASP A 96 -7.97 -22.64 18.39
CA ASP A 96 -7.49 -24.04 18.29
C ASP A 96 -6.28 -24.15 17.34
N ALA A 97 -6.34 -23.52 16.17
CA ALA A 97 -5.20 -23.47 15.25
C ALA A 97 -3.99 -22.71 15.84
N LEU A 98 -4.23 -21.61 16.54
CA LEU A 98 -3.17 -20.81 17.19
C LEU A 98 -2.49 -21.57 18.32
N SER A 99 -3.22 -22.44 19.04
CA SER A 99 -2.67 -23.25 20.13
C SER A 99 -1.52 -24.16 19.69
N SER A 100 -1.47 -24.55 18.40
CA SER A 100 -0.37 -25.33 17.84
C SER A 100 0.98 -24.56 17.82
N GLY A 101 0.94 -23.24 17.98
CA GLY A 101 2.12 -22.37 18.09
C GLY A 101 2.24 -21.69 19.46
N ASP A 102 1.58 -22.21 20.50
CA ASP A 102 1.53 -21.60 21.84
C ASP A 102 1.00 -20.15 21.83
N LEU A 103 0.03 -19.88 20.95
CA LEU A 103 -0.61 -18.58 20.80
C LEU A 103 -2.10 -18.65 21.10
N GLN A 104 -2.64 -17.54 21.56
CA GLN A 104 -4.06 -17.28 21.74
C GLN A 104 -4.29 -15.80 21.43
N TYR A 105 -5.47 -15.47 20.93
CA TYR A 105 -5.90 -14.09 20.70
C TYR A 105 -7.26 -13.84 21.35
N ASP A 106 -7.38 -12.76 22.12
CA ASP A 106 -8.67 -12.26 22.61
C ASP A 106 -9.26 -11.26 21.60
N PRO A 107 -10.35 -11.61 20.88
CA PRO A 107 -10.89 -10.73 19.84
C PRO A 107 -11.44 -9.42 20.43
N GLY A 108 -11.11 -8.30 19.81
CA GLY A 108 -11.42 -6.94 20.27
C GLY A 108 -10.39 -6.34 21.23
N SER A 109 -9.33 -7.08 21.59
CA SER A 109 -8.25 -6.57 22.47
C SER A 109 -7.37 -5.50 21.82
N LEU A 110 -7.34 -5.44 20.48
CA LEU A 110 -6.52 -4.52 19.70
C LEU A 110 -7.38 -3.55 18.89
N ASP A 111 -7.01 -2.27 18.88
CA ASP A 111 -7.51 -1.27 17.95
C ASP A 111 -6.68 -1.33 16.65
N ILE A 112 -7.22 -2.02 15.66
CA ILE A 112 -6.58 -2.24 14.37
C ILE A 112 -6.82 -1.00 13.48
N ARG A 113 -5.74 -0.29 13.12
CA ARG A 113 -5.77 0.95 12.32
C ARG A 113 -5.05 0.79 11.00
N HIS A 114 -5.49 1.55 10.00
CA HIS A 114 -4.66 1.84 8.84
C HIS A 114 -3.75 3.05 9.14
N ALA A 115 -2.54 3.10 8.59
CA ALA A 115 -1.62 4.22 8.83
C ALA A 115 -2.24 5.59 8.48
N LEU A 116 -3.02 5.67 7.41
CA LEU A 116 -3.77 6.89 7.02
C LEU A 116 -4.69 7.39 8.15
N ASP A 117 -5.37 6.47 8.83
CA ASP A 117 -6.32 6.78 9.88
C ASP A 117 -5.61 7.28 11.15
N VAL A 118 -4.46 6.70 11.53
CA VAL A 118 -3.59 7.25 12.59
C VAL A 118 -3.14 8.67 12.26
N PHE A 119 -2.73 8.91 11.00
CA PHE A 119 -2.20 10.22 10.60
C PHE A 119 -3.29 11.29 10.60
N TYR A 120 -4.50 10.91 10.23
CA TYR A 120 -5.62 11.85 10.18
C TYR A 120 -6.24 12.09 11.55
N ASN A 121 -6.56 11.03 12.30
CA ASN A 121 -7.35 11.12 13.53
C ASN A 121 -6.50 11.34 14.80
N ASP A 122 -5.31 10.74 14.88
CA ASP A 122 -4.51 10.77 16.11
C ASP A 122 -3.44 11.87 16.05
N ILE A 123 -2.79 12.02 14.90
CA ILE A 123 -1.77 13.08 14.67
C ILE A 123 -2.45 14.40 14.31
N GLY A 124 -3.42 14.36 13.39
CA GLY A 124 -4.17 15.52 12.94
C GLY A 124 -3.49 16.30 11.81
N ILE A 125 -4.32 16.79 10.88
CA ILE A 125 -3.89 17.57 9.72
C ILE A 125 -3.09 18.82 10.10
N GLU A 126 -3.48 19.52 11.15
CA GLU A 126 -2.79 20.75 11.59
C GLU A 126 -1.36 20.46 12.05
N LYS A 127 -1.14 19.40 12.83
CA LYS A 127 0.21 19.00 13.26
C LYS A 127 1.08 18.61 12.08
N ILE A 128 0.52 17.91 11.09
CA ILE A 128 1.24 17.55 9.86
C ILE A 128 1.63 18.82 9.09
N LYS A 129 0.72 19.78 8.97
CA LYS A 129 0.96 21.07 8.30
C LYS A 129 2.04 21.90 8.99
N GLU A 130 2.12 21.87 10.31
CA GLU A 130 3.18 22.55 11.09
C GLU A 130 4.58 22.00 10.79
N GLN A 131 4.69 20.72 10.41
CA GLN A 131 5.97 20.09 10.04
C GLN A 131 6.38 20.36 8.58
N VAL A 132 5.54 20.99 7.76
CA VAL A 132 5.83 21.25 6.34
C VAL A 132 6.91 22.33 6.20
N VAL A 133 8.07 21.94 5.69
CA VAL A 133 9.21 22.82 5.39
C VAL A 133 9.30 23.13 3.89
N LYS A 134 8.94 22.16 3.05
CA LYS A 134 8.96 22.27 1.58
C LYS A 134 7.57 21.94 1.02
N PRO A 135 6.63 22.91 0.97
CA PRO A 135 5.31 22.67 0.44
C PRO A 135 5.36 22.09 -0.98
N LEU A 136 4.49 21.13 -1.29
CA LEU A 136 4.42 20.44 -2.59
C LEU A 136 3.76 21.31 -3.69
N LYS A 137 3.88 22.63 -3.57
CA LYS A 137 3.20 23.61 -4.42
C LYS A 137 3.70 23.51 -5.86
N GLY A 138 2.79 23.19 -6.76
CA GLY A 138 3.08 22.99 -8.19
C GLY A 138 2.97 21.53 -8.64
N LEU A 139 2.77 20.59 -7.70
CA LEU A 139 2.33 19.23 -8.02
C LEU A 139 0.81 19.13 -8.03
N ARG A 140 0.29 18.48 -9.07
CA ARG A 140 -1.10 18.04 -9.19
C ARG A 140 -1.19 16.56 -8.86
N LEU A 141 -1.86 16.21 -7.76
CA LEU A 141 -1.87 14.85 -7.23
C LEU A 141 -3.25 14.22 -7.33
N ALA A 142 -3.30 12.96 -7.77
CA ALA A 142 -4.51 12.16 -7.72
C ALA A 142 -4.46 11.19 -6.53
N ALA A 143 -5.31 11.43 -5.53
CA ALA A 143 -5.48 10.56 -4.38
C ALA A 143 -6.07 9.20 -4.80
N TYR A 144 -5.38 8.11 -4.51
CA TYR A 144 -5.79 6.75 -4.88
C TYR A 144 -5.74 5.80 -3.68
N TYR A 145 -6.90 5.66 -3.04
CA TYR A 145 -7.14 4.78 -1.89
C TYR A 145 -7.09 3.30 -2.27
N GLY A 146 -7.48 2.99 -3.50
CA GLY A 146 -7.81 1.63 -3.90
C GLY A 146 -9.06 1.12 -3.17
N CYS A 147 -9.30 -0.19 -3.26
CA CYS A 147 -10.56 -0.76 -2.83
C CYS A 147 -10.61 -1.20 -1.36
N MET A 148 -9.49 -1.63 -0.77
CA MET A 148 -9.51 -2.40 0.49
C MET A 148 -9.47 -1.57 1.76
N VAL A 149 -8.98 -0.33 1.70
CA VAL A 149 -8.91 0.51 2.91
C VAL A 149 -10.30 1.00 3.34
N VAL A 150 -11.16 1.26 2.36
CA VAL A 150 -12.53 1.78 2.55
C VAL A 150 -13.61 0.70 2.48
N ARG A 151 -13.30 -0.52 2.01
CA ARG A 151 -14.33 -1.56 1.79
C ARG A 151 -13.86 -3.00 2.08
N PRO A 152 -14.67 -3.80 2.80
CA PRO A 152 -15.75 -3.35 3.69
C PRO A 152 -15.18 -2.55 4.86
N ASP A 153 -15.88 -1.50 5.26
CA ASP A 153 -15.53 -0.74 6.44
C ASP A 153 -16.16 -1.37 7.69
N VAL A 154 -15.52 -2.43 8.18
CA VAL A 154 -16.03 -3.21 9.32
C VAL A 154 -16.00 -2.44 10.65
N GLN A 155 -15.33 -1.29 10.69
CA GLN A 155 -15.18 -0.47 11.90
C GLN A 155 -15.79 0.93 11.75
N ASP A 156 -16.51 1.20 10.64
CA ASP A 156 -17.14 2.50 10.34
C ASP A 156 -16.17 3.69 10.47
N LYS A 157 -14.92 3.50 10.03
CA LYS A 157 -13.83 4.50 10.11
C LYS A 157 -13.80 5.48 8.94
N PHE A 158 -14.44 5.15 7.82
CA PHE A 158 -14.49 5.94 6.60
C PHE A 158 -15.94 6.29 6.26
N HIS A 159 -16.33 7.53 6.54
CA HIS A 159 -17.71 8.04 6.38
C HIS A 159 -18.36 7.75 5.02
N ASP A 160 -17.61 7.91 3.92
CA ASP A 160 -18.07 7.60 2.57
C ASP A 160 -17.03 6.69 1.87
N PRO A 161 -17.32 5.38 1.70
CA PRO A 161 -16.39 4.46 1.08
C PRO A 161 -16.33 4.56 -0.45
N GLU A 162 -17.22 5.33 -1.09
CA GLU A 162 -17.19 5.60 -2.53
C GLU A 162 -16.44 6.92 -2.81
N TYR A 163 -16.63 7.93 -1.96
CA TYR A 163 -16.04 9.26 -2.08
C TYR A 163 -15.32 9.74 -0.80
N PRO A 164 -14.28 9.02 -0.34
CA PRO A 164 -13.47 9.47 0.80
C PRO A 164 -12.70 10.76 0.45
N THR A 165 -12.41 11.59 1.47
CA THR A 165 -11.69 12.88 1.36
C THR A 165 -10.41 12.97 2.19
N VAL A 166 -10.20 12.01 3.10
CA VAL A 166 -9.10 12.00 4.09
C VAL A 166 -7.70 12.15 3.46
N LEU A 167 -7.40 11.40 2.40
CA LEU A 167 -6.12 11.48 1.69
C LEU A 167 -5.98 12.79 0.92
N GLU A 168 -7.07 13.31 0.34
CA GLU A 168 -7.07 14.61 -0.34
C GLU A 168 -6.74 15.72 0.65
N GLU A 169 -7.44 15.80 1.78
CA GLU A 169 -7.20 16.79 2.84
C GLU A 169 -5.76 16.72 3.35
N LEU A 170 -5.22 15.50 3.50
CA LEU A 170 -3.82 15.28 3.87
C LEU A 170 -2.85 15.83 2.83
N LEU A 171 -3.07 15.55 1.54
CA LEU A 171 -2.21 16.03 0.46
C LEU A 171 -2.29 17.56 0.26
N GLU A 172 -3.47 18.14 0.42
CA GLU A 172 -3.68 19.58 0.42
C GLU A 172 -2.93 20.25 1.58
N ALA A 173 -2.91 19.63 2.77
CA ALA A 173 -2.16 20.12 3.92
C ALA A 173 -0.64 20.14 3.68
N LEU A 174 -0.12 19.26 2.81
CA LEU A 174 1.27 19.28 2.34
C LEU A 174 1.53 20.37 1.29
N GLY A 175 0.49 21.09 0.85
CA GLY A 175 0.57 22.20 -0.10
C GLY A 175 0.47 21.79 -1.57
N ALA A 176 0.06 20.56 -1.87
CA ALA A 176 -0.19 20.10 -3.24
C ALA A 176 -1.55 20.59 -3.77
N GLU A 177 -1.72 20.60 -5.09
CA GLU A 177 -3.04 20.69 -5.71
C GLU A 177 -3.59 19.28 -5.88
N VAL A 178 -4.73 18.97 -5.27
CA VAL A 178 -5.34 17.63 -5.38
C VAL A 178 -6.42 17.64 -6.44
N VAL A 179 -6.29 16.78 -7.44
CA VAL A 179 -7.29 16.67 -8.51
C VAL A 179 -8.48 15.85 -8.04
N ASP A 180 -9.69 16.26 -8.39
CA ASP A 180 -10.89 15.45 -8.15
C ASP A 180 -10.84 14.20 -9.04
N PHE A 181 -10.38 13.09 -8.47
CA PHE A 181 -10.13 11.85 -9.19
C PHE A 181 -11.29 10.86 -8.99
N PRO A 182 -12.16 10.63 -10.00
CA PRO A 182 -13.34 9.78 -9.82
C PRO A 182 -13.02 8.30 -9.58
N MET A 183 -11.79 7.89 -9.89
CA MET A 183 -11.37 6.50 -9.79
C MET A 183 -10.64 6.20 -8.46
N LYS A 184 -10.68 7.12 -7.48
CA LYS A 184 -9.92 7.07 -6.22
C LYS A 184 -10.09 5.77 -5.42
N THR A 185 -11.26 5.12 -5.49
CA THR A 185 -11.55 3.84 -4.79
C THR A 185 -11.64 2.62 -5.72
N HIS A 186 -11.41 2.79 -7.02
CA HIS A 186 -11.54 1.69 -7.98
C HIS A 186 -10.42 0.65 -7.82
N CYS A 187 -10.67 -0.59 -8.22
CA CYS A 187 -9.71 -1.69 -8.09
C CYS A 187 -8.48 -1.51 -9.01
N CYS A 188 -7.28 -1.68 -8.45
CA CYS A 188 -6.00 -1.66 -9.19
C CYS A 188 -5.73 -2.94 -9.99
N SER A 189 -6.63 -3.93 -9.89
CA SER A 189 -6.49 -5.26 -10.48
C SER A 189 -5.43 -6.18 -9.86
N GLY A 190 -4.94 -5.86 -8.66
CA GLY A 190 -4.30 -6.74 -7.67
C GLY A 190 -3.89 -8.15 -8.14
N HIS A 191 -4.89 -9.03 -8.18
CA HIS A 191 -4.77 -10.46 -8.47
C HIS A 191 -4.97 -10.79 -9.97
N MET A 192 -5.63 -9.90 -10.73
CA MET A 192 -6.00 -10.13 -12.12
C MET A 192 -4.76 -10.24 -13.03
N THR A 193 -3.66 -9.57 -12.70
CA THR A 193 -2.41 -9.65 -13.49
C THR A 193 -1.89 -11.08 -13.63
N GLN A 194 -2.22 -11.97 -12.68
CA GLN A 194 -1.84 -13.38 -12.70
C GLN A 194 -2.86 -14.29 -13.38
N ILE A 195 -4.17 -13.96 -13.31
CA ILE A 195 -5.25 -14.84 -13.76
C ILE A 195 -5.93 -14.42 -15.07
N SER A 196 -5.97 -13.12 -15.37
CA SER A 196 -6.49 -12.55 -16.63
C SER A 196 -5.83 -11.19 -16.88
N ALA A 197 -4.72 -11.23 -17.60
CA ALA A 197 -3.93 -10.05 -17.93
C ALA A 197 -4.76 -8.99 -18.69
N GLU A 198 -5.67 -9.39 -19.57
CA GLU A 198 -6.52 -8.46 -20.33
C GLU A 198 -7.45 -7.64 -19.42
N THR A 199 -8.08 -8.31 -18.45
CA THR A 199 -8.89 -7.62 -17.44
C THR A 199 -8.03 -6.70 -16.57
N ALA A 200 -6.84 -7.16 -16.20
CA ALA A 200 -5.91 -6.36 -15.41
C ALA A 200 -5.51 -5.08 -16.14
N TYR A 201 -5.08 -5.20 -17.40
CA TYR A 201 -4.66 -4.07 -18.20
C TYR A 201 -5.81 -3.07 -18.41
N GLU A 202 -7.05 -3.53 -18.61
CA GLU A 202 -8.19 -2.60 -18.75
C GLU A 202 -8.43 -1.80 -17.47
N LEU A 203 -8.35 -2.43 -16.29
CA LEU A 203 -8.53 -1.75 -15.02
C LEU A 203 -7.38 -0.78 -14.71
N ILE A 204 -6.13 -1.20 -14.96
CA ILE A 204 -4.95 -0.33 -14.84
C ILE A 204 -5.06 0.85 -15.82
N ARG A 205 -5.43 0.58 -17.08
CA ARG A 205 -5.61 1.61 -18.11
C ARG A 205 -6.58 2.68 -17.64
N ARG A 206 -7.72 2.33 -17.05
CA ARG A 206 -8.70 3.32 -16.58
C ARG A 206 -8.12 4.26 -15.52
N LEU A 207 -7.29 3.74 -14.62
CA LEU A 207 -6.63 4.55 -13.58
C LEU A 207 -5.63 5.53 -14.19
N ILE A 208 -4.71 5.05 -15.03
CA ILE A 208 -3.64 5.88 -15.60
C ILE A 208 -4.18 6.83 -16.68
N TYR A 209 -5.18 6.40 -17.45
CA TYR A 209 -5.92 7.27 -18.38
C TYR A 209 -6.67 8.36 -17.62
N GLY A 210 -7.34 8.00 -16.51
CA GLY A 210 -8.01 8.96 -15.64
C GLY A 210 -7.03 9.98 -15.10
N ALA A 211 -5.93 9.54 -14.48
CA ALA A 211 -4.90 10.44 -13.96
C ALA A 211 -4.39 11.40 -15.04
N THR A 212 -4.09 10.88 -16.24
CA THR A 212 -3.65 11.70 -17.38
C THR A 212 -4.72 12.69 -17.84
N ARG A 213 -6.00 12.28 -17.88
CA ARG A 213 -7.11 13.14 -18.34
C ARG A 213 -7.44 14.29 -17.39
N TYR A 214 -7.14 14.13 -16.11
CA TYR A 214 -7.31 15.15 -15.09
C TYR A 214 -6.02 15.94 -14.83
N ASP A 215 -5.03 15.78 -15.72
CA ASP A 215 -3.72 16.44 -15.66
C ASP A 215 -3.01 16.22 -14.32
N ALA A 216 -3.12 15.01 -13.74
CA ALA A 216 -2.36 14.64 -12.55
C ALA A 216 -0.90 14.34 -12.91
N ASP A 217 0.02 14.86 -12.10
CA ASP A 217 1.45 14.61 -12.22
C ASP A 217 1.85 13.23 -11.72
N MET A 218 1.08 12.67 -10.77
CA MET A 218 1.26 11.32 -10.25
C MET A 218 0.00 10.84 -9.52
N LEU A 219 -0.11 9.52 -9.35
CA LEU A 219 -1.03 8.88 -8.42
C LEU A 219 -0.37 8.73 -7.06
N VAL A 220 -1.12 8.97 -5.99
CA VAL A 220 -0.66 8.79 -4.62
C VAL A 220 -1.45 7.66 -3.97
N THR A 221 -0.77 6.60 -3.55
CA THR A 221 -1.44 5.41 -3.04
C THR A 221 -1.09 5.05 -1.60
N LEU A 222 -1.98 4.28 -1.00
CA LEU A 222 -1.89 3.74 0.35
C LEU A 222 -1.45 2.27 0.37
N CYS A 223 -1.47 1.60 -0.79
CA CYS A 223 -1.39 0.15 -0.87
C CYS A 223 -0.21 -0.30 -1.73
N PRO A 224 0.71 -1.12 -1.18
CA PRO A 224 1.79 -1.72 -1.94
C PRO A 224 1.36 -2.52 -3.17
N MET A 225 0.24 -3.24 -3.06
CA MET A 225 -0.29 -4.00 -4.21
C MET A 225 -0.84 -3.07 -5.29
N CYS A 226 -1.41 -1.92 -4.91
CA CYS A 226 -1.83 -0.91 -5.86
C CYS A 226 -0.64 -0.32 -6.60
N GLN A 227 0.39 0.10 -5.86
CA GLN A 227 1.63 0.63 -6.44
C GLN A 227 2.23 -0.38 -7.41
N LEU A 228 2.50 -1.60 -6.96
CA LEU A 228 3.13 -2.63 -7.78
C LEU A 228 2.35 -2.92 -9.06
N ASN A 229 1.02 -3.07 -8.98
CA ASN A 229 0.24 -3.44 -10.16
C ASN A 229 0.13 -2.31 -11.18
N ILE A 230 -0.07 -1.08 -10.73
CA ILE A 230 -0.23 0.06 -11.66
C ILE A 230 1.14 0.40 -12.27
N ASP A 231 2.18 0.41 -11.45
CA ASP A 231 3.53 0.85 -11.81
C ASP A 231 4.24 -0.20 -12.69
N ALA A 232 4.33 -1.45 -12.24
CA ALA A 232 5.10 -2.47 -12.95
C ALA A 232 4.47 -2.89 -14.29
N TYR A 233 3.14 -2.88 -14.40
CA TYR A 233 2.43 -3.32 -15.61
C TYR A 233 2.01 -2.17 -16.53
N GLN A 234 2.47 -0.94 -16.29
CA GLN A 234 2.16 0.20 -17.14
C GLN A 234 2.68 -0.01 -18.58
N ASN A 235 3.87 -0.60 -18.74
CA ASN A 235 4.46 -0.91 -20.04
C ASN A 235 3.65 -1.97 -20.82
N GLU A 236 3.26 -3.06 -20.14
CA GLU A 236 2.40 -4.12 -20.67
C GLU A 236 1.05 -3.55 -21.13
N THR A 237 0.44 -2.72 -20.28
CA THR A 237 -0.84 -2.06 -20.53
C THR A 237 -0.73 -1.15 -21.75
N ASN A 238 0.31 -0.31 -21.82
CA ASN A 238 0.59 0.56 -22.95
C ASN A 238 0.76 -0.22 -24.25
N ARG A 239 1.51 -1.31 -24.23
CA ARG A 239 1.71 -2.20 -25.38
C ARG A 239 0.40 -2.83 -25.86
N PHE A 240 -0.43 -3.28 -24.93
CA PHE A 240 -1.71 -3.93 -25.24
C PHE A 240 -2.70 -2.94 -25.89
N PHE A 241 -2.82 -1.73 -25.36
CA PHE A 241 -3.77 -0.71 -25.84
C PHE A 241 -3.20 0.27 -26.86
N LYS A 242 -1.92 0.15 -27.22
CA LYS A 242 -1.20 1.07 -28.10
C LYS A 242 -1.22 2.52 -27.57
N THR A 243 -0.98 2.67 -26.27
CA THR A 243 -0.87 3.95 -25.56
C THR A 243 0.56 4.18 -25.05
N ASN A 244 0.83 5.33 -24.44
CA ASN A 244 2.13 5.66 -23.86
C ASN A 244 1.99 6.51 -22.59
N TYR A 245 1.16 6.05 -21.65
CA TYR A 245 1.02 6.70 -20.35
C TYR A 245 2.28 6.48 -19.51
N GLN A 246 2.74 7.52 -18.82
CA GLN A 246 3.90 7.48 -17.94
C GLN A 246 3.52 8.18 -16.64
N VAL A 247 2.56 7.60 -15.92
CA VAL A 247 2.05 8.14 -14.65
C VAL A 247 2.87 7.53 -13.52
N PRO A 248 3.63 8.32 -12.75
CA PRO A 248 4.34 7.81 -11.57
C PRO A 248 3.36 7.48 -10.45
N ILE A 249 3.71 6.51 -9.61
CA ILE A 249 2.90 6.10 -8.45
C ILE A 249 3.78 6.07 -7.21
N LEU A 250 3.53 7.00 -6.29
CA LEU A 250 4.24 7.10 -5.02
C LEU A 250 3.31 6.83 -3.83
N TYR A 251 3.91 6.47 -2.70
CA TYR A 251 3.17 6.33 -1.45
C TYR A 251 2.95 7.69 -0.79
N PHE A 252 1.83 7.84 -0.09
CA PHE A 252 1.52 9.10 0.61
C PHE A 252 2.58 9.47 1.66
N THR A 253 3.20 8.48 2.32
CA THR A 253 4.29 8.71 3.30
C THR A 253 5.55 9.27 2.64
N GLN A 254 5.83 8.93 1.38
CA GLN A 254 6.93 9.54 0.62
C GLN A 254 6.66 11.04 0.39
N LEU A 255 5.41 11.41 0.09
CA LEU A 255 5.05 12.82 -0.09
C LEU A 255 5.06 13.61 1.22
N ILE A 256 4.63 13.00 2.33
CA ILE A 256 4.78 13.59 3.66
C ILE A 256 6.25 13.87 3.95
N GLY A 257 7.13 12.87 3.77
CA GLY A 257 8.55 13.04 4.02
C GLY A 257 9.20 14.10 3.12
N LEU A 258 8.81 14.16 1.84
CA LEU A 258 9.28 15.21 0.92
C LEU A 258 8.87 16.60 1.43
N ALA A 259 7.63 16.75 1.88
CA ALA A 259 7.11 18.00 2.41
C ALA A 259 7.80 18.43 3.71
N PHE A 260 8.26 17.47 4.52
CA PHE A 260 9.08 17.71 5.72
C PHE A 260 10.55 18.03 5.38
N GLY A 261 10.92 17.96 4.10
CA GLY A 261 12.26 18.28 3.63
C GLY A 261 13.26 17.12 3.74
N ILE A 262 12.77 15.90 3.97
CA ILE A 262 13.61 14.70 4.01
C ILE A 262 14.16 14.41 2.61
N ASP A 263 15.39 13.91 2.57
CA ASP A 263 16.08 13.52 1.35
C ASP A 263 15.27 12.47 0.55
N PRO A 264 14.98 12.70 -0.75
CA PRO A 264 14.19 11.78 -1.57
C PRO A 264 14.72 10.34 -1.59
N VAL A 265 16.05 10.15 -1.55
CA VAL A 265 16.69 8.83 -1.56
C VAL A 265 16.39 8.08 -0.27
N LYS A 266 16.36 8.78 0.88
CA LYS A 266 15.96 8.19 2.17
C LYS A 266 14.48 7.78 2.19
N LEU A 267 13.65 8.43 1.39
CA LEU A 267 12.24 8.09 1.20
C LEU A 267 12.03 6.98 0.16
N GLY A 268 13.12 6.41 -0.38
CA GLY A 268 13.07 5.36 -1.39
C GLY A 268 12.50 5.82 -2.74
N ILE A 269 12.48 7.12 -3.02
CA ILE A 269 12.06 7.69 -4.32
C ILE A 269 13.17 7.45 -5.35
N GLY A 270 12.78 7.13 -6.58
CA GLY A 270 13.65 6.67 -7.66
C GLY A 270 13.72 5.14 -7.76
N ARG A 271 12.98 4.41 -6.91
CA ARG A 271 12.86 2.94 -6.94
C ARG A 271 11.56 2.45 -7.59
N GLU A 272 10.62 3.36 -7.86
CA GLU A 272 9.44 3.11 -8.69
C GLU A 272 9.82 2.70 -10.12
N PHE A 273 8.93 1.98 -10.81
CA PHE A 273 9.16 1.53 -12.18
C PHE A 273 8.98 2.67 -13.19
N VAL A 274 8.03 3.56 -12.93
CA VAL A 274 7.71 4.72 -13.76
C VAL A 274 8.24 5.97 -13.09
N ASP A 275 9.25 6.55 -13.72
CA ASP A 275 10.06 7.64 -13.20
C ASP A 275 9.26 8.83 -12.68
N SER A 276 9.37 9.13 -11.38
CA SER A 276 8.73 10.29 -10.75
C SER A 276 9.51 11.60 -10.89
N ARG A 277 10.77 11.56 -11.33
CA ARG A 277 11.65 12.74 -11.44
C ARG A 277 11.08 13.86 -12.31
N PRO A 278 10.44 13.61 -13.47
CA PRO A 278 9.84 14.67 -14.28
C PRO A 278 8.74 15.44 -13.53
N ALA A 279 7.96 14.76 -12.69
CA ALA A 279 6.96 15.40 -11.84
C ALA A 279 7.63 16.18 -10.71
N LEU A 280 8.56 15.56 -9.99
CA LEU A 280 9.26 16.15 -8.85
C LEU A 280 10.13 17.36 -9.23
N ALA A 281 10.65 17.42 -10.45
CA ALA A 281 11.37 18.58 -10.98
C ALA A 281 10.51 19.85 -11.00
N LYS A 282 9.17 19.75 -11.11
CA LYS A 282 8.25 20.90 -11.07
C LYS A 282 8.31 21.66 -9.75
N ILE A 283 8.72 20.99 -8.68
CA ILE A 283 8.87 21.57 -7.33
C ILE A 283 10.33 21.70 -6.91
N GLY A 284 11.26 21.62 -7.87
CA GLY A 284 12.70 21.79 -7.62
C GLY A 284 13.35 20.63 -6.86
N VAL A 285 12.73 19.45 -6.85
CA VAL A 285 13.33 18.23 -6.30
C VAL A 285 14.10 17.53 -7.40
N GLU A 286 15.42 17.59 -7.31
CA GLU A 286 16.34 16.89 -8.22
C GLU A 286 16.84 15.60 -7.56
N ILE A 287 16.73 14.48 -8.28
CA ILE A 287 17.19 13.17 -7.84
C ILE A 287 18.13 12.64 -8.92
N GLU A 288 19.36 12.33 -8.55
CA GLU A 288 20.34 11.76 -9.48
C GLU A 288 19.88 10.37 -9.96
N GLU A 289 20.10 10.08 -11.24
CA GLU A 289 19.84 8.75 -11.79
C GLU A 289 20.87 7.75 -11.26
N GLU A 290 20.48 6.91 -10.30
CA GLU A 290 21.29 5.73 -9.99
C GLU A 290 21.16 4.73 -11.15
N LEU A 291 22.15 4.74 -12.05
CA LEU A 291 22.28 3.71 -13.08
C LEU A 291 22.29 2.33 -12.41
N PRO A 292 21.47 1.37 -12.86
CA PRO A 292 21.39 0.07 -12.22
C PRO A 292 22.77 -0.60 -12.22
N ILE A 293 23.35 -0.75 -11.03
CA ILE A 293 24.56 -1.52 -10.84
C ILE A 293 24.21 -2.97 -11.20
N LYS A 294 24.67 -3.44 -12.37
CA LYS A 294 24.54 -4.85 -12.76
C LYS A 294 25.23 -5.70 -11.71
N LYS A 295 24.46 -6.22 -10.75
CA LYS A 295 24.98 -7.22 -9.79
C LYS A 295 25.44 -8.42 -10.62
N PRO A 296 26.70 -8.87 -10.47
CA PRO A 296 27.17 -10.05 -11.19
C PRO A 296 26.28 -11.25 -10.82
N LYS A 297 25.86 -12.03 -11.82
CA LYS A 297 25.12 -13.28 -11.58
C LYS A 297 25.93 -14.12 -10.59
N LYS A 298 25.35 -14.45 -9.43
CA LYS A 298 25.97 -15.39 -8.49
C LYS A 298 26.21 -16.70 -9.24
N LYS A 299 27.45 -17.18 -9.27
CA LYS A 299 27.82 -18.44 -9.96
C LYS A 299 27.06 -19.65 -9.41
N ASP A 300 26.63 -19.57 -8.14
CA ASP A 300 25.92 -20.63 -7.43
C ASP A 300 24.40 -20.38 -7.35
N GLY A 301 23.87 -19.40 -8.10
CA GLY A 301 22.43 -19.19 -8.19
C GLY A 301 21.79 -20.30 -9.01
N LEU A 302 20.66 -20.85 -8.53
CA LEU A 302 19.83 -21.72 -9.35
C LEU A 302 19.54 -21.02 -10.70
N PRO A 303 19.63 -21.73 -11.84
CA PRO A 303 19.29 -21.14 -13.13
C PRO A 303 17.85 -20.63 -13.06
N MET A 304 17.65 -19.38 -13.46
CA MET A 304 16.32 -18.83 -13.72
C MET A 304 15.60 -19.78 -14.68
N PRO A 305 14.37 -20.23 -14.36
CA PRO A 305 13.59 -21.02 -15.30
C PRO A 305 13.47 -20.24 -16.61
N GLU A 306 13.91 -20.85 -17.71
CA GLU A 306 13.63 -20.28 -19.03
C GLU A 306 12.13 -20.37 -19.25
N MET A 307 11.48 -19.22 -19.48
CA MET A 307 10.11 -19.24 -19.97
C MET A 307 10.10 -20.06 -21.26
N PRO A 308 9.20 -21.06 -21.38
CA PRO A 308 9.03 -21.77 -22.65
C PRO A 308 8.86 -20.71 -23.73
N ALA A 309 9.66 -20.78 -24.78
CA ALA A 309 9.44 -19.99 -25.98
C ALA A 309 7.94 -20.13 -26.30
N LYS A 310 7.28 -19.01 -26.64
CA LYS A 310 5.97 -19.08 -27.27
C LYS A 310 6.17 -19.86 -28.57
N ASN A 311 6.08 -21.18 -28.48
CA ASN A 311 5.85 -22.03 -29.63
C ASN A 311 4.58 -21.44 -30.23
N GLY A 312 4.73 -20.81 -31.39
CA GLY A 312 3.61 -20.38 -32.19
C GLY A 312 2.61 -21.53 -32.18
N ARG A 313 1.36 -21.22 -31.84
CA ARG A 313 0.25 -22.06 -32.27
C ARG A 313 0.35 -22.09 -33.79
N GLY A 314 1.01 -23.13 -34.29
CA GLY A 314 0.89 -23.57 -35.66
C GLY A 314 -0.47 -24.22 -35.82
N ASP A 315 -1.12 -23.79 -36.89
CA ASP A 315 -2.29 -24.35 -37.58
C ASP A 315 -3.63 -24.43 -36.83
#